data_AF-A0A852PLJ2-F1
#
_entry.id   AF-A0A852PLJ2-F1
#
_cell.length_a   1.000
_cell.length_b   1.000
_cell.length_c   1.000
_cell.angle_alpha   90.00
_cell.angle_beta   90.00
_cell.angle_gamma   90.00
#
_symmetry.space_group_name_H-M   'P 1'
#
loop_
_entity.id
_entity.type
_entity.pdbx_description
1 polymer ?
#
loop_
_entity_poly.entity_id
_entity_poly.type
_entity_poly.pdbx_seq_one_letter_code
_entity_poly.pdbx_strand_id
1 'polypeptide(L)'
;FRDHVKTCGRSKVPCRFQAVGCAEVVENEKLLEHESKCLTEHLCMLLSSVLSLKAGAGDLKPIPLLGRCEALERKTVTFENIVCVLNREVERVSLTAEAYSRQHRLDQEKIETLSNKVRQLERSIGLKDLAMAEMEEKIRNMEASTYDGVFIWKITEFARKRQEAITGRSPAIFSPAFYTSKYGYKMCLRVYLNGDGTGRGTHLSLFFVVMKGPNDALLRWPFNQKVTLMLLDQNNREHIIDAFRPDVTSSSFQRPVTEMNIASGCPLFCPVSVMEAKNSYVRDDAIFIKAIVDLTGL
;
A
#
# COMPACT_ATOMS: atom_id res chain seq x y z
N PHE A 1 31.05 77.37 -24.09
CA PHE A 1 30.39 78.69 -24.25
C PHE A 1 29.27 78.73 -25.30
N ARG A 2 29.31 77.97 -26.41
CA ARG A 2 28.25 78.01 -27.45
C ARG A 2 26.89 77.40 -27.03
N ASP A 3 26.85 76.45 -26.11
CA ASP A 3 25.58 75.83 -25.67
C ASP A 3 24.85 76.57 -24.56
N HIS A 4 25.54 77.46 -23.82
CA HIS A 4 24.89 78.30 -22.81
C HIS A 4 24.00 79.38 -23.46
N VAL A 5 24.33 79.81 -24.68
CA VAL A 5 23.56 80.86 -25.40
C VAL A 5 22.17 80.38 -25.80
N LYS A 6 21.94 79.07 -25.99
CA LYS A 6 20.62 78.52 -26.40
C LYS A 6 19.61 78.41 -25.25
N THR A 7 20.06 78.43 -24.00
CA THR A 7 19.22 78.30 -22.79
C THR A 7 19.36 79.47 -21.83
N CYS A 8 20.26 80.43 -22.10
CA CYS A 8 20.42 81.65 -21.30
C CYS A 8 19.20 82.56 -21.47
N GLY A 9 18.53 82.91 -20.38
CA GLY A 9 17.34 83.76 -20.40
C GLY A 9 17.56 85.20 -20.87
N ARG A 10 18.79 85.71 -20.75
CA ARG A 10 19.20 87.04 -21.27
C ARG A 10 19.69 87.01 -22.71
N SER A 11 19.65 85.85 -23.39
CA SER A 11 19.98 85.77 -24.81
C SER A 11 18.87 86.43 -25.65
N LYS A 12 19.26 87.17 -26.69
CA LYS A 12 18.32 87.81 -27.62
C LYS A 12 17.92 86.82 -28.71
N VAL A 13 16.64 86.47 -28.79
CA VAL A 13 16.05 85.54 -29.77
C VAL A 13 14.96 86.24 -30.59
N PRO A 14 14.82 85.95 -31.88
CA PRO A 14 13.75 86.52 -32.69
C PRO A 14 12.39 85.94 -32.30
N CYS A 15 11.33 86.73 -32.52
CA CYS A 15 9.94 86.28 -32.32
C CYS A 15 9.61 85.06 -33.20
N ARG A 16 8.81 84.11 -32.70
CA ARG A 16 8.37 82.92 -33.46
C ARG A 16 7.54 83.28 -34.70
N PHE A 17 6.91 84.45 -34.70
CA PHE A 17 6.15 84.99 -35.82
C PHE A 17 7.02 85.78 -36.83
N GLN A 18 8.35 85.67 -36.75
CA GLN A 18 9.26 86.26 -37.74
C GLN A 18 8.96 85.76 -39.17
N ALA A 19 8.58 84.49 -39.32
CA ALA A 19 8.22 83.91 -40.62
C ALA A 19 6.99 84.55 -41.28
N VAL A 20 6.17 85.27 -40.51
CA VAL A 20 4.97 85.98 -41.00
C VAL A 20 5.08 87.51 -40.89
N GLY A 21 6.26 88.03 -40.52
CA GLY A 21 6.58 89.47 -40.62
C GLY A 21 6.95 90.20 -39.32
N CYS A 22 6.99 89.53 -38.16
CA CYS A 22 7.38 90.19 -36.91
C CYS A 22 8.92 90.37 -36.83
N ALA A 23 9.40 91.60 -36.75
CA ALA A 23 10.83 91.93 -36.74
C ALA A 23 11.46 92.01 -35.33
N GLU A 24 10.67 91.76 -34.28
CA GLU A 24 11.12 91.91 -32.89
C GLU A 24 12.11 90.82 -32.46
N VAL A 25 13.15 91.24 -31.75
CA VAL A 25 14.18 90.38 -31.15
C VAL A 25 14.23 90.68 -29.65
N VAL A 26 13.75 89.74 -28.84
CA VAL A 26 13.53 89.91 -27.40
C VAL A 26 14.41 88.97 -26.59
N GLU A 27 14.60 89.27 -25.30
CA GLU A 27 15.27 88.33 -24.38
C GLU A 27 14.43 87.05 -24.27
N ASN A 28 15.08 85.88 -24.29
CA ASN A 28 14.40 84.58 -24.31
C ASN A 28 13.43 84.39 -23.13
N GLU A 29 13.76 84.94 -21.94
CA GLU A 29 12.84 84.96 -20.78
C GLU A 29 11.58 85.81 -20.98
N LYS A 30 11.63 86.83 -21.83
CA LYS A 30 10.52 87.76 -22.13
C LYS A 30 9.77 87.42 -23.41
N LEU A 31 10.15 86.34 -24.11
CA LEU A 31 9.55 85.94 -25.39
C LEU A 31 8.05 85.65 -25.25
N LEU A 32 7.66 84.88 -24.24
CA LEU A 32 6.25 84.57 -23.97
C LEU A 32 5.43 85.82 -23.60
N GLU A 33 6.04 86.79 -22.91
CA GLU A 33 5.38 88.04 -22.56
C GLU A 33 5.14 88.92 -23.79
N HIS A 34 6.12 89.01 -24.71
CA HIS A 34 5.95 89.66 -26.01
C HIS A 34 4.87 88.97 -26.85
N GLU A 35 4.90 87.63 -26.95
CA GLU A 35 3.90 86.87 -27.72
C GLU A 35 2.48 87.09 -27.17
N SER A 36 2.32 87.20 -25.86
CA SER A 36 1.04 87.50 -25.23
C SER A 36 0.60 88.95 -25.43
N LYS A 37 1.52 89.93 -25.37
CA LYS A 37 1.21 91.36 -25.54
C LYS A 37 0.89 91.72 -27.00
N CYS A 38 1.60 91.12 -27.95
CA CYS A 38 1.47 91.37 -29.39
C CYS A 38 0.59 90.33 -30.09
N LEU A 39 -0.20 89.52 -29.36
CA LEU A 39 -1.00 88.42 -29.91
C LEU A 39 -1.93 88.88 -31.04
N THR A 40 -2.59 90.04 -30.88
CA THR A 40 -3.51 90.60 -31.88
C THR A 40 -2.78 90.97 -33.16
N GLU A 41 -1.56 91.53 -33.06
CA GLU A 41 -0.73 91.89 -34.21
C GLU A 41 -0.22 90.63 -34.93
N HIS A 42 0.21 89.62 -34.18
CA HIS A 42 0.60 88.31 -34.73
C HIS A 42 -0.57 87.62 -35.44
N LEU A 43 -1.78 87.68 -34.88
CA LEU A 43 -2.98 87.16 -35.51
C LEU A 43 -3.33 87.92 -36.79
N CYS A 44 -3.19 89.24 -36.82
CA CYS A 44 -3.38 90.04 -38.04
C CYS A 44 -2.35 89.72 -39.12
N MET A 45 -1.07 89.55 -38.77
CA MET A 45 -0.01 89.14 -39.70
C MET A 45 -0.26 87.73 -40.26
N LEU A 46 -0.68 86.79 -39.40
CA LEU A 46 -1.11 85.45 -39.80
C LEU A 46 -2.32 85.50 -40.73
N LEU A 47 -3.34 86.30 -40.40
CA LEU A 47 -4.52 86.47 -41.24
C LEU A 47 -4.16 87.08 -42.60
N SER A 48 -3.28 88.08 -42.64
CA SER A 48 -2.76 88.66 -43.88
C SER A 48 -1.99 87.63 -44.72
N SER A 49 -1.16 86.81 -44.08
CA SER A 49 -0.43 85.72 -44.74
C SER A 49 -1.37 84.63 -45.29
N VAL A 50 -2.40 84.25 -44.53
CA VAL A 50 -3.43 83.29 -44.94
C VAL A 50 -4.30 83.88 -46.07
N LEU A 51 -4.66 85.15 -46.01
CA LEU A 51 -5.42 85.84 -47.06
C LEU A 51 -4.58 86.01 -48.34
N SER A 52 -3.27 86.25 -48.21
CA SER A 52 -2.33 86.31 -49.34
C SER A 52 -2.14 84.92 -49.99
N LEU A 53 -2.10 83.85 -49.19
CA LEU A 53 -2.13 82.46 -49.67
C LEU A 53 -3.47 82.12 -50.36
N LYS A 54 -4.58 82.72 -49.88
CA LYS A 54 -5.91 82.57 -50.49
C LYS A 54 -6.06 83.37 -51.79
N ALA A 55 -5.35 84.49 -51.94
CA ALA A 55 -5.31 85.31 -53.15
C ALA A 55 -4.40 84.73 -54.24
N GLY A 56 -3.50 83.79 -53.90
CA GLY A 56 -2.62 83.06 -54.82
C GLY A 56 -3.02 81.60 -55.09
N ALA A 57 -4.27 81.21 -54.79
CA ALA A 57 -4.75 79.84 -54.91
C ALA A 57 -5.03 79.42 -56.38
N GLY A 58 -3.96 79.19 -57.13
CA GLY A 58 -3.97 78.35 -58.33
C GLY A 58 -3.38 76.98 -58.01
N ASP A 59 -4.21 75.94 -58.09
CA ASP A 59 -3.87 74.50 -58.10
C ASP A 59 -3.20 73.88 -56.85
N LEU A 60 -4.04 73.36 -55.93
CA LEU A 60 -3.67 72.30 -54.99
C LEU A 60 -4.77 71.22 -55.01
N LYS A 61 -4.48 70.05 -55.60
CA LYS A 61 -5.37 68.88 -55.59
C LYS A 61 -5.48 68.30 -54.16
N PRO A 62 -6.66 67.85 -53.70
CA PRO A 62 -6.81 67.24 -52.37
C PRO A 62 -6.09 65.88 -52.29
N ILE A 63 -5.27 65.68 -51.25
CA ILE A 63 -4.63 64.41 -50.89
C ILE A 63 -5.71 63.42 -50.41
N PRO A 64 -5.70 62.12 -50.78
CA PRO A 64 -6.76 61.16 -50.44
C PRO A 64 -6.60 60.61 -49.01
N LEU A 65 -6.59 61.48 -48.01
CA LEU A 65 -6.49 61.10 -46.59
C LEU A 65 -7.78 60.43 -46.09
N LEU A 66 -8.93 60.84 -46.63
CA LEU A 66 -10.24 60.33 -46.23
C LEU A 66 -10.38 58.82 -46.48
N GLY A 67 -10.02 58.34 -47.67
CA GLY A 67 -10.10 56.90 -48.00
C GLY A 67 -9.14 56.01 -47.20
N ARG A 68 -7.99 56.54 -46.74
CA ARG A 68 -7.08 55.82 -45.82
C ARG A 68 -7.63 55.77 -44.39
N CYS A 69 -8.26 56.84 -43.92
CA CYS A 69 -8.95 56.85 -42.62
C CYS A 69 -10.12 55.85 -42.61
N GLU A 70 -10.97 55.85 -43.65
CA GLU A 70 -12.07 54.88 -43.79
C GLU A 70 -11.58 53.41 -43.90
N ALA A 71 -10.42 53.19 -44.51
CA ALA A 71 -9.80 51.86 -44.56
C ALA A 71 -9.25 51.42 -43.19
N LEU A 72 -8.69 52.34 -42.41
CA LEU A 72 -8.23 52.08 -41.04
C LEU A 72 -9.41 51.85 -40.09
N GLU A 73 -10.48 52.64 -40.17
CA GLU A 73 -11.71 52.42 -39.39
C GLU A 73 -12.31 51.04 -39.64
N ARG A 74 -12.41 50.61 -40.91
CA ARG A 74 -12.87 49.25 -41.24
C ARG A 74 -11.97 48.15 -40.65
N LYS A 75 -10.66 48.36 -40.64
CA LYS A 75 -9.70 47.44 -39.99
C LYS A 75 -9.89 47.43 -38.47
N THR A 76 -10.05 48.60 -37.85
CA THR A 76 -10.31 48.73 -36.41
C THR A 76 -11.58 47.98 -36.01
N VAL A 77 -12.69 48.17 -36.74
CA VAL A 77 -13.94 47.44 -36.51
C VAL A 77 -13.74 45.93 -36.66
N THR A 78 -12.95 45.49 -37.64
CA THR A 78 -12.62 44.06 -37.81
C THR A 78 -11.82 43.53 -36.62
N PHE A 79 -10.83 44.28 -36.14
CA PHE A 79 -10.05 43.90 -34.96
C PHE A 79 -10.88 43.88 -33.68
N GLU A 80 -11.78 44.86 -33.49
CA GLU A 80 -12.73 44.87 -32.37
C GLU A 80 -13.63 43.64 -32.36
N ASN A 81 -14.15 43.24 -33.52
CA ASN A 81 -14.94 42.01 -33.65
C ASN A 81 -14.12 40.76 -33.32
N ILE A 82 -12.87 40.68 -33.81
CA ILE A 82 -11.96 39.55 -33.49
C ILE A 82 -11.69 39.50 -31.99
N VAL A 83 -11.36 40.64 -31.36
CA VAL A 83 -11.12 40.72 -29.92
C VAL A 83 -12.36 40.28 -29.14
N CYS A 84 -13.56 40.70 -29.55
CA CYS A 84 -14.81 40.28 -28.92
C CYS A 84 -15.00 38.75 -28.98
N VAL A 85 -14.81 38.14 -30.15
CA VAL A 85 -14.92 36.68 -30.32
C VAL A 85 -13.85 35.95 -29.48
N LEU A 86 -12.61 36.42 -29.50
CA LEU A 86 -11.52 35.84 -28.71
C LEU A 86 -11.80 35.96 -27.22
N ASN A 87 -12.31 37.09 -26.73
CA ASN A 87 -12.65 37.25 -25.32
C ASN A 87 -13.74 36.26 -24.89
N ARG A 88 -14.76 36.08 -25.74
CA ARG A 88 -15.84 35.12 -25.49
C ARG A 88 -15.33 33.67 -25.49
N GLU A 89 -14.39 33.33 -26.37
CA GLU A 89 -13.75 32.00 -26.36
C GLU A 89 -12.86 31.80 -25.13
N VAL A 90 -12.13 32.83 -24.68
CA VAL A 90 -11.34 32.79 -23.44
C VAL A 90 -12.25 32.55 -22.23
N GLU A 91 -13.36 33.28 -22.12
CA GLU A 91 -14.34 33.08 -21.04
C GLU A 91 -14.92 31.66 -21.07
N ARG A 92 -15.28 31.16 -22.25
CA ARG A 92 -15.81 29.80 -22.43
C ARG A 92 -14.79 28.75 -21.99
N VAL A 93 -13.53 28.89 -22.41
CA VAL A 93 -12.44 27.97 -22.02
C VAL A 93 -12.19 28.05 -20.52
N SER A 94 -12.17 29.26 -19.93
CA SER A 94 -12.00 29.47 -18.50
C SER A 94 -13.05 28.71 -17.68
N LEU A 95 -14.34 28.84 -18.04
CA LEU A 95 -15.43 28.13 -17.38
C LEU A 95 -15.27 26.61 -17.48
N THR A 96 -14.88 26.10 -18.65
CA THR A 96 -14.64 24.66 -18.81
C THR A 96 -13.45 24.17 -17.98
N ALA A 97 -12.35 24.93 -17.92
CA ALA A 97 -11.17 24.60 -17.12
C ALA A 97 -11.48 24.58 -15.61
N GLU A 98 -12.32 25.50 -15.13
CA GLU A 98 -12.79 25.50 -13.74
C GLU A 98 -13.70 24.31 -13.43
N ALA A 99 -14.56 23.91 -14.37
CA ALA A 99 -15.40 22.73 -14.22
C ALA A 99 -14.55 21.45 -14.16
N TYR A 100 -13.56 21.30 -15.05
CA TYR A 100 -12.60 20.20 -15.02
C TYR A 100 -11.78 20.19 -13.72
N SER A 101 -11.33 21.35 -13.24
CA SER A 101 -10.56 21.44 -11.99
C SER A 101 -11.39 21.08 -10.76
N ARG A 102 -12.70 21.39 -10.76
CA ARG A 102 -13.64 20.91 -9.74
C ARG A 102 -13.82 19.41 -9.82
N GLN A 103 -14.05 18.87 -11.02
CA GLN A 103 -14.22 17.44 -11.23
C GLN A 103 -12.98 16.64 -10.81
N HIS A 104 -11.78 17.10 -11.19
CA HIS A 104 -10.51 16.48 -10.81
C HIS A 104 -10.35 16.39 -9.28
N ARG A 105 -10.72 17.44 -8.53
CA ARG A 105 -10.69 17.40 -7.06
C ARG A 105 -11.61 16.33 -6.49
N LEU A 106 -12.84 16.25 -6.98
CA LEU A 106 -13.80 15.23 -6.54
C LEU A 106 -13.32 13.81 -6.88
N ASP A 107 -12.71 13.63 -8.04
CA ASP A 107 -12.20 12.32 -8.44
C ASP A 107 -10.95 11.95 -7.63
N GLN A 108 -10.11 12.91 -7.27
CA GLN A 108 -8.97 12.70 -6.38
C GLN A 108 -9.41 12.27 -4.96
N GLU A 109 -10.42 12.93 -4.40
CA GLU A 109 -11.02 12.54 -3.11
C GLU A 109 -11.65 11.13 -3.15
N LYS A 110 -12.32 10.79 -4.25
CA LYS A 110 -12.87 9.43 -4.47
C LYS A 110 -11.76 8.39 -4.58
N ILE A 111 -10.69 8.68 -5.33
CA ILE A 111 -9.54 7.79 -5.48
C ILE A 111 -8.89 7.54 -4.12
N GLU A 112 -8.71 8.57 -3.29
CA GLU A 112 -8.15 8.43 -1.95
C GLU A 112 -9.07 7.58 -1.05
N THR A 113 -10.38 7.86 -1.07
CA THR A 113 -11.38 7.07 -0.32
C THR A 113 -11.37 5.60 -0.74
N LEU A 114 -11.33 5.34 -2.05
CA LEU A 114 -11.31 3.98 -2.58
C LEU A 114 -9.99 3.28 -2.26
N SER A 115 -8.86 3.97 -2.36
CA SER A 115 -7.54 3.44 -2.00
C SER A 115 -7.48 3.03 -0.53
N ASN A 116 -8.07 3.84 0.36
CA ASN A 116 -8.20 3.52 1.77
C ASN A 116 -9.09 2.29 2.00
N LYS A 117 -10.21 2.17 1.27
CA LYS A 117 -11.07 0.97 1.31
C LYS A 117 -10.35 -0.29 0.82
N VAL A 118 -9.58 -0.20 -0.27
CA VAL A 118 -8.78 -1.32 -0.80
C VAL A 118 -7.80 -1.80 0.27
N ARG A 119 -7.04 -0.88 0.87
CA ARG A 119 -6.09 -1.22 1.93
C ARG A 119 -6.76 -1.85 3.16
N GLN A 120 -7.96 -1.43 3.51
CA GLN A 120 -8.73 -2.03 4.60
C GLN A 120 -9.20 -3.45 4.25
N LEU A 121 -9.65 -3.67 3.01
CA LEU A 121 -10.06 -4.99 2.53
C LEU A 121 -8.88 -5.96 2.49
N GLU A 122 -7.71 -5.53 1.99
CA GLU A 122 -6.48 -6.34 1.99
C GLU A 122 -6.09 -6.80 3.39
N ARG A 123 -6.13 -5.89 4.38
CA ARG A 123 -5.89 -6.26 5.80
C ARG A 123 -6.94 -7.25 6.31
N SER A 124 -8.20 -7.06 5.96
CA SER A 124 -9.27 -7.97 6.37
C SER A 124 -9.13 -9.36 5.74
N ILE A 125 -8.69 -9.44 4.48
CA ILE A 125 -8.38 -10.70 3.79
C ILE A 125 -7.27 -11.43 4.54
N GLY A 126 -6.14 -10.76 4.83
CA GLY A 126 -5.04 -11.39 5.56
C GLY A 126 -5.42 -11.92 6.94
N LEU A 127 -6.30 -11.22 7.67
CA LEU A 127 -6.83 -11.73 8.95
C LEU A 127 -7.75 -12.95 8.77
N LYS A 128 -8.56 -12.97 7.71
CA LYS A 128 -9.41 -14.13 7.41
C LYS A 128 -8.59 -15.34 6.96
N ASP A 129 -7.52 -15.14 6.20
CA ASP A 129 -6.62 -16.21 5.77
C ASP A 129 -5.97 -16.91 6.96
N LEU A 130 -5.55 -16.15 7.98
CA LEU A 130 -5.04 -16.71 9.23
C LEU A 130 -6.11 -17.52 9.97
N ALA A 131 -7.32 -16.97 10.11
CA ALA A 131 -8.42 -17.66 10.77
C ALA A 131 -8.86 -18.94 10.02
N MET A 132 -8.79 -18.95 8.68
CA MET A 132 -9.04 -20.14 7.88
C MET A 132 -7.97 -21.20 8.13
N ALA A 133 -6.69 -20.85 8.16
CA ALA A 133 -5.61 -21.79 8.45
C ALA A 133 -5.75 -22.44 9.85
N GLU A 134 -6.12 -21.66 10.86
CA GLU A 134 -6.41 -22.16 12.21
C GLU A 134 -7.62 -23.11 12.22
N MET A 135 -8.68 -22.77 11.48
CA MET A 135 -9.89 -23.60 11.39
C MET A 135 -9.62 -24.91 10.65
N GLU A 136 -8.84 -24.89 9.57
CA GLU A 136 -8.41 -26.10 8.86
C GLU A 136 -7.59 -27.03 9.76
N GLU A 137 -6.70 -26.48 10.60
CA GLU A 137 -5.97 -27.29 11.58
C GLU A 137 -6.91 -27.94 12.61
N LYS A 138 -7.88 -27.17 13.09
CA LYS A 138 -8.91 -27.68 14.02
C LYS A 138 -9.74 -28.79 13.38
N ILE A 139 -10.12 -28.65 12.10
CA ILE A 139 -10.85 -29.68 11.35
C ILE A 139 -10.01 -30.95 11.24
N ARG A 140 -8.75 -30.85 10.80
CA ARG A 140 -7.83 -32.01 10.71
C ARG A 140 -7.69 -32.73 12.05
N ASN A 141 -7.59 -31.98 13.16
CA ASN A 141 -7.50 -32.55 14.50
C ASN A 141 -8.80 -33.26 14.92
N MET A 142 -9.97 -32.72 14.57
CA MET A 142 -11.26 -33.37 14.83
C MET A 142 -11.45 -34.64 14.01
N GLU A 143 -11.07 -34.62 12.73
CA GLU A 143 -11.15 -35.79 11.83
C GLU A 143 -10.28 -36.95 12.31
N ALA A 144 -9.13 -36.65 12.92
CA ALA A 144 -8.23 -37.66 13.46
C ALA A 144 -8.62 -38.17 14.86
N SER A 145 -9.50 -37.46 15.59
CA SER A 145 -9.82 -37.80 16.98
C SER A 145 -10.68 -39.06 17.09
N THR A 146 -10.28 -39.99 17.96
CA THR A 146 -11.07 -41.18 18.32
C THR A 146 -11.52 -41.13 19.78
N TYR A 147 -12.53 -41.93 20.14
CA TYR A 147 -13.22 -41.87 21.44
C TYR A 147 -13.47 -43.25 22.06
N ASP A 148 -12.61 -44.22 21.75
CA ASP A 148 -12.72 -45.62 22.16
C ASP A 148 -11.40 -46.16 22.74
N GLY A 149 -10.45 -45.26 23.06
CA GLY A 149 -9.12 -45.63 23.53
C GLY A 149 -8.20 -46.25 22.46
N VAL A 150 -8.65 -46.39 21.22
CA VAL A 150 -7.84 -46.92 20.11
C VAL A 150 -7.52 -45.79 19.14
N PHE A 151 -6.24 -45.62 18.81
CA PHE A 151 -5.79 -44.56 17.92
C PHE A 151 -4.76 -45.09 16.93
N ILE A 152 -4.93 -44.76 15.66
CA ILE A 152 -3.99 -45.11 14.59
C ILE A 152 -3.49 -43.80 13.96
N TRP A 153 -2.20 -43.57 14.08
CA TRP A 153 -1.51 -42.40 13.58
C TRP A 153 -0.69 -42.76 12.34
N LYS A 154 -1.11 -42.22 11.19
CA LYS A 154 -0.32 -42.26 9.96
C LYS A 154 0.67 -41.09 9.92
N ILE A 155 1.96 -41.40 9.83
CA ILE A 155 3.01 -40.40 9.62
C ILE A 155 3.46 -40.50 8.16
N THR A 156 3.03 -39.55 7.34
CA THR A 156 3.47 -39.37 5.95
C THR A 156 4.75 -38.55 5.86
N GLU A 157 5.39 -38.53 4.68
CA GLU A 157 6.65 -37.82 4.43
C GLU A 157 7.75 -38.26 5.40
N PHE A 158 7.81 -39.58 5.65
CA PHE A 158 8.64 -40.16 6.68
C PHE A 158 10.13 -39.84 6.46
N ALA A 159 10.62 -39.96 5.22
CA ALA A 159 12.00 -39.66 4.87
C ALA A 159 12.37 -38.21 5.20
N ARG A 160 11.52 -37.25 4.81
CA ARG A 160 11.74 -35.82 5.09
C ARG A 160 11.75 -35.54 6.59
N LYS A 161 10.71 -35.99 7.31
CA LYS A 161 10.57 -35.78 8.76
C LYS A 161 11.69 -36.43 9.55
N ARG A 162 12.15 -37.61 9.11
CA ARG A 162 13.30 -38.28 9.71
C ARG A 162 14.59 -37.48 9.51
N GLN A 163 14.81 -36.94 8.32
CA GLN A 163 15.98 -36.08 8.06
C GLN A 163 15.95 -34.80 8.92
N GLU A 164 14.78 -34.21 9.13
CA GLU A 164 14.59 -33.06 10.03
C GLU A 164 14.88 -33.41 11.50
N ALA A 165 14.53 -34.63 11.94
CA ALA A 165 14.88 -35.12 13.26
C ALA A 165 16.40 -35.38 13.42
N ILE A 166 17.05 -35.93 12.39
CA ILE A 166 18.50 -36.18 12.37
C ILE A 166 19.28 -34.87 12.44
N THR A 167 18.88 -33.87 11.64
CA THR A 167 19.50 -32.55 11.62
C THR A 167 19.14 -31.69 12.84
N GLY A 168 18.22 -32.15 13.69
CA GLY A 168 17.77 -31.44 14.89
C GLY A 168 16.82 -30.27 14.61
N ARG A 169 16.39 -30.05 13.36
CA ARG A 169 15.42 -28.99 13.00
C ARG A 169 14.05 -29.25 13.62
N SER A 170 13.61 -30.51 13.61
CA SER A 170 12.35 -30.94 14.22
C SER A 170 12.55 -32.28 14.93
N PRO A 171 13.04 -32.29 16.19
CA PRO A 171 13.42 -33.52 16.87
C PRO A 171 12.25 -34.45 17.20
N ALA A 172 11.06 -33.89 17.40
CA ALA A 172 9.87 -34.63 17.83
C ALA A 172 8.60 -34.14 17.13
N ILE A 173 7.63 -35.04 16.99
CA ILE A 173 6.33 -34.76 16.38
C ILE A 173 5.24 -35.24 17.33
N PHE A 174 4.17 -34.46 17.45
CA PHE A 174 2.97 -34.83 18.20
C PHE A 174 1.90 -35.36 17.26
N SER A 175 1.17 -36.38 17.70
CA SER A 175 -0.05 -36.81 17.02
C SER A 175 -1.21 -35.88 17.32
N PRO A 176 -2.29 -35.92 16.51
CA PRO A 176 -3.60 -35.45 16.93
C PRO A 176 -4.02 -36.09 18.26
N ALA A 177 -4.94 -35.41 18.96
CA ALA A 177 -5.48 -35.90 20.22
C ALA A 177 -6.48 -37.04 19.99
N PHE A 178 -6.58 -37.95 20.95
CA PHE A 178 -7.59 -39.00 21.02
C PHE A 178 -8.05 -39.20 22.46
N TYR A 179 -9.13 -39.93 22.65
CA TYR A 179 -9.84 -40.01 23.92
C TYR A 179 -10.17 -41.46 24.32
N THR A 180 -10.27 -41.71 25.62
CA THR A 180 -10.77 -43.00 26.14
C THR A 180 -12.27 -43.18 25.93
N SER A 181 -13.03 -42.08 25.93
CA SER A 181 -14.47 -42.04 25.68
C SER A 181 -14.89 -40.65 25.20
N LYS A 182 -16.16 -40.43 24.82
CA LYS A 182 -16.66 -39.11 24.37
C LYS A 182 -16.37 -37.97 25.36
N TYR A 183 -16.36 -38.29 26.67
CA TYR A 183 -16.09 -37.36 27.76
C TYR A 183 -14.90 -37.81 28.63
N GLY A 184 -14.05 -38.69 28.10
CA GLY A 184 -12.93 -39.31 28.83
C GLY A 184 -11.64 -38.50 28.80
N TYR A 185 -10.54 -39.15 29.16
CA TYR A 185 -9.21 -38.54 29.18
C TYR A 185 -8.80 -38.12 27.77
N LYS A 186 -8.18 -36.93 27.64
CA LYS A 186 -7.56 -36.45 26.39
C LYS A 186 -6.10 -36.86 26.37
N MET A 187 -5.64 -37.45 25.27
CA MET A 187 -4.30 -37.99 25.15
C MET A 187 -3.72 -37.71 23.77
N CYS A 188 -2.40 -37.73 23.64
CA CYS A 188 -1.74 -37.79 22.34
C CYS A 188 -0.45 -38.62 22.44
N LEU A 189 0.18 -38.86 21.29
CA LEU A 189 1.48 -39.50 21.20
C LEU A 189 2.54 -38.46 20.83
N ARG A 190 3.77 -38.71 21.27
CA ARG A 190 4.95 -37.95 20.88
C ARG A 190 6.01 -38.91 20.38
N VAL A 191 6.49 -38.72 19.15
CA VAL A 191 7.52 -39.57 18.54
C VAL A 191 8.78 -38.77 18.24
N TYR A 192 9.93 -39.40 18.46
CA TYR A 192 11.24 -38.92 18.03
C TYR A 192 11.77 -39.90 16.99
N LEU A 193 11.74 -39.50 15.72
CA LEU A 193 12.14 -40.37 14.60
C LEU A 193 13.65 -40.69 14.59
N ASN A 194 14.43 -39.91 15.33
CA ASN A 194 15.87 -40.13 15.55
C ASN A 194 16.22 -40.26 17.05
N GLY A 195 15.24 -40.68 17.86
CA GLY A 195 15.43 -41.04 19.26
C GLY A 195 15.57 -39.88 20.24
N ASP A 196 15.30 -40.19 21.51
CA ASP A 196 15.40 -39.30 22.66
C ASP A 196 16.04 -40.03 23.85
N GLY A 197 16.67 -39.27 24.77
CA GLY A 197 17.30 -39.83 25.96
C GLY A 197 18.30 -40.95 25.64
N THR A 198 18.10 -42.12 26.25
CA THR A 198 18.97 -43.31 26.06
C THR A 198 18.90 -43.89 24.65
N GLY A 199 17.85 -43.59 23.88
CA GLY A 199 17.66 -44.06 22.50
C GLY A 199 18.13 -43.08 21.42
N ARG A 200 18.68 -41.92 21.81
CA ARG A 200 19.06 -40.86 20.87
C ARG A 200 20.01 -41.38 19.78
N GLY A 201 19.64 -41.16 18.52
CA GLY A 201 20.40 -41.56 17.33
C GLY A 201 20.43 -43.06 17.03
N THR A 202 19.84 -43.92 17.87
CA THR A 202 19.91 -45.38 17.72
C THR A 202 18.54 -46.02 17.59
N HIS A 203 17.52 -45.45 18.22
CA HIS A 203 16.14 -45.96 18.23
C HIS A 203 15.17 -44.85 17.81
N LEU A 204 14.04 -45.24 17.27
CA LEU A 204 12.83 -44.43 17.32
C LEU A 204 12.30 -44.50 18.76
N SER A 205 12.05 -43.34 19.36
CA SER A 205 11.47 -43.24 20.71
C SER A 205 10.01 -42.82 20.61
N LEU A 206 9.15 -43.48 21.37
CA LEU A 206 7.70 -43.26 21.33
C LEU A 206 7.15 -43.08 22.75
N PHE A 207 6.43 -41.99 22.95
CA PHE A 207 5.90 -41.60 24.25
C PHE A 207 4.40 -41.34 24.18
N PHE A 208 3.74 -41.62 25.29
CA PHE A 208 2.36 -41.30 25.57
C PHE A 208 2.28 -40.01 26.39
N VAL A 209 1.25 -39.20 26.12
CA VAL A 209 1.05 -37.91 26.75
C VAL A 209 -0.38 -37.81 27.24
N VAL A 210 -0.56 -37.56 28.53
CA VAL A 210 -1.84 -37.12 29.09
C VAL A 210 -1.96 -35.61 28.84
N MET A 211 -3.06 -35.20 28.21
CA MET A 211 -3.36 -33.81 27.89
C MET A 211 -4.50 -33.29 28.77
N LYS A 212 -4.54 -31.97 28.96
CA LYS A 212 -5.66 -31.31 29.62
C LYS A 212 -6.94 -31.47 28.80
N GLY A 213 -7.90 -32.20 29.36
CA GLY A 213 -9.20 -32.43 28.78
C GLY A 213 -10.27 -31.48 29.33
N PRO A 214 -11.34 -31.21 28.56
CA PRO A 214 -12.44 -30.36 29.02
C PRO A 214 -13.23 -31.00 30.18
N ASN A 215 -13.17 -32.32 30.35
CA ASN A 215 -13.94 -33.08 31.34
C ASN A 215 -13.08 -33.57 32.52
N ASP A 216 -11.82 -33.13 32.65
CA ASP A 216 -10.87 -33.66 33.65
C ASP A 216 -11.36 -33.54 35.09
N ALA A 217 -12.26 -32.60 35.37
CA ALA A 217 -12.88 -32.42 36.69
C ALA A 217 -13.80 -33.58 37.09
N LEU A 218 -14.27 -34.38 36.14
CA LEU A 218 -15.18 -35.52 36.34
C LEU A 218 -14.44 -36.86 36.38
N LEU A 219 -13.17 -36.87 35.99
CA LEU A 219 -12.38 -38.09 35.84
C LEU A 219 -11.61 -38.42 37.12
N ARG A 220 -11.33 -39.71 37.32
CA ARG A 220 -10.49 -40.19 38.42
C ARG A 220 -9.01 -39.88 38.13
N TRP A 221 -8.25 -39.51 39.15
CA TRP A 221 -6.83 -39.21 39.03
C TRP A 221 -6.04 -39.90 40.16
N PRO A 222 -4.79 -40.32 39.92
CA PRO A 222 -4.02 -40.22 38.67
C PRO A 222 -4.52 -41.18 37.57
N PHE A 223 -4.13 -40.92 36.32
CA PHE A 223 -4.39 -41.80 35.18
C PHE A 223 -3.70 -43.16 35.40
N ASN A 224 -4.47 -44.26 35.34
CA ASN A 224 -3.97 -45.60 35.70
C ASN A 224 -4.41 -46.70 34.71
N GLN A 225 -4.66 -46.33 33.46
CA GLN A 225 -5.04 -47.29 32.42
C GLN A 225 -3.79 -47.86 31.73
N LYS A 226 -3.78 -49.18 31.45
CA LYS A 226 -2.69 -49.81 30.70
C LYS A 226 -2.62 -49.20 29.29
N VAL A 227 -1.42 -48.83 28.85
CA VAL A 227 -1.16 -48.28 27.52
C VAL A 227 -0.35 -49.30 26.72
N THR A 228 -0.79 -49.58 25.50
CA THR A 228 -0.06 -50.40 24.51
C THR A 228 0.26 -49.54 23.30
N LEU A 229 1.52 -49.54 22.90
CA LEU A 229 2.06 -48.78 21.76
C LEU A 229 2.58 -49.77 20.72
N MET A 230 2.32 -49.48 19.45
CA MET A 230 2.69 -50.37 18.36
C MET A 230 3.22 -49.58 17.16
N LEU A 231 4.28 -50.10 16.52
CA LEU A 231 4.62 -49.75 15.13
C LEU A 231 4.11 -50.88 14.24
N LEU A 232 3.16 -50.54 13.36
CA LEU A 232 2.48 -51.52 12.53
C LEU A 232 3.36 -51.92 11.34
N ASP A 233 3.60 -53.22 11.22
CA ASP A 233 4.03 -53.85 9.99
C ASP A 233 2.90 -53.85 8.95
N GLN A 234 3.14 -53.20 7.81
CA GLN A 234 2.18 -53.04 6.70
C GLN A 234 2.03 -54.31 5.83
N ASN A 235 2.75 -55.39 6.15
CA ASN A 235 2.48 -56.75 5.68
C ASN A 235 1.69 -57.59 6.70
N ASN A 236 1.37 -57.03 7.86
CA ASN A 236 0.63 -57.70 8.92
C ASN A 236 1.27 -59.03 9.38
N ARG A 237 2.61 -59.09 9.42
CA ARG A 237 3.35 -60.27 9.90
C ARG A 237 3.75 -60.11 11.36
N GLU A 238 4.54 -59.09 11.66
CA GLU A 238 5.09 -58.88 13.01
C GLU A 238 5.08 -57.40 13.35
N HIS A 239 4.16 -56.99 14.23
CA HIS A 239 4.14 -55.64 14.76
C HIS A 239 5.18 -55.50 15.88
N ILE A 240 5.83 -54.34 15.96
CA ILE A 240 6.64 -53.99 17.13
C ILE A 240 5.68 -53.46 18.18
N ILE A 241 5.68 -54.06 19.37
CA ILE A 241 4.70 -53.78 20.43
C ILE A 241 5.45 -53.57 21.74
N ASP A 242 5.08 -52.52 22.47
CA ASP A 242 5.47 -52.33 23.86
C ASP A 242 4.25 -51.88 24.67
N ALA A 243 4.20 -52.22 25.95
CA ALA A 243 3.09 -51.88 26.81
C ALA A 243 3.54 -51.61 28.24
N PHE A 244 2.93 -50.62 28.87
CA PHE A 244 3.24 -50.26 30.24
C PHE A 244 1.97 -49.93 31.03
N ARG A 245 2.06 -50.05 32.35
CA ARG A 245 1.10 -49.47 33.29
C ARG A 245 1.67 -48.17 33.83
N PRO A 246 0.90 -47.07 33.85
CA PRO A 246 1.31 -45.79 34.41
C PRO A 246 1.86 -45.93 35.84
N ASP A 247 2.96 -45.23 36.13
CA ASP A 247 3.42 -45.03 37.50
C ASP A 247 2.59 -43.92 38.16
N VAL A 248 1.73 -44.28 39.10
CA VAL A 248 0.82 -43.35 39.80
C VAL A 248 1.54 -42.27 40.61
N THR A 249 2.84 -42.43 40.89
CA THR A 249 3.65 -41.43 41.58
C THR A 249 4.29 -40.42 40.62
N SER A 250 4.34 -40.73 39.32
CA SER A 250 4.91 -39.87 38.30
C SER A 250 4.01 -38.68 37.99
N SER A 251 4.63 -37.52 37.74
CA SER A 251 3.95 -36.30 37.32
C SER A 251 3.28 -36.42 35.95
N SER A 252 3.75 -37.35 35.10
CA SER A 252 3.19 -37.62 33.76
C SER A 252 1.71 -37.99 33.79
N PHE A 253 1.24 -38.61 34.87
CA PHE A 253 -0.09 -39.20 34.96
C PHE A 253 -1.00 -38.50 35.99
N GLN A 254 -0.51 -37.44 36.63
CA GLN A 254 -1.35 -36.60 37.49
C GLN A 254 -2.32 -35.79 36.64
N ARG A 255 -3.34 -35.21 37.29
CA ARG A 255 -4.27 -34.29 36.62
C ARG A 255 -3.52 -33.13 35.96
N PRO A 256 -3.67 -32.91 34.64
CA PRO A 256 -2.95 -31.85 33.94
C PRO A 256 -3.25 -30.46 34.49
N VAL A 257 -2.19 -29.72 34.78
CA VAL A 257 -2.24 -28.28 35.13
C VAL A 257 -2.05 -27.44 33.86
N THR A 258 -1.06 -27.84 33.05
CA THR A 258 -0.74 -27.31 31.71
C THR A 258 -1.44 -28.09 30.60
N GLU A 259 -1.35 -27.62 29.35
CA GLU A 259 -1.96 -28.29 28.18
C GLU A 259 -1.53 -29.76 28.02
N MET A 260 -0.28 -30.06 28.31
CA MET A 260 0.30 -31.40 28.24
C MET A 260 1.15 -31.65 29.49
N ASN A 261 1.07 -32.87 30.02
CA ASN A 261 2.02 -33.35 31.02
C ASN A 261 3.35 -33.77 30.35
N ILE A 262 4.35 -34.08 31.17
CA ILE A 262 5.61 -34.67 30.70
C ILE A 262 5.31 -36.03 30.06
N ALA A 263 5.80 -36.23 28.84
CA ALA A 263 5.61 -37.47 28.09
C ALA A 263 6.29 -38.65 28.80
N SER A 264 5.66 -39.82 28.78
CA SER A 264 6.19 -41.06 29.38
C SER A 264 5.96 -42.23 28.43
N GLY A 265 6.92 -43.15 28.32
CA GLY A 265 6.87 -44.23 27.34
C GLY A 265 8.22 -44.86 27.12
N CYS A 266 8.56 -45.15 25.86
CA CYS A 266 9.59 -46.11 25.48
C CYS A 266 10.72 -45.40 24.69
N PRO A 267 11.84 -45.01 25.34
CA PRO A 267 12.99 -44.41 24.66
C PRO A 267 13.63 -45.36 23.62
N LEU A 268 13.62 -46.67 23.88
CA LEU A 268 14.22 -47.70 23.04
C LEU A 268 13.15 -48.52 22.29
N PHE A 269 12.14 -47.86 21.72
CA PHE A 269 10.96 -48.54 21.18
C PHE A 269 11.23 -49.37 19.91
N CYS A 270 11.94 -48.83 18.93
CA CYS A 270 12.29 -49.56 17.71
C CYS A 270 13.69 -49.17 17.23
N PRO A 271 14.65 -50.09 17.05
CA PRO A 271 15.97 -49.76 16.51
C PRO A 271 15.85 -49.13 15.12
N VAL A 272 16.57 -48.03 14.90
CA VAL A 272 16.54 -47.31 13.61
C VAL A 272 16.96 -48.21 12.44
N SER A 273 17.90 -49.12 12.67
CA SER A 273 18.38 -50.07 11.67
C SER A 273 17.28 -50.97 11.09
N VAL A 274 16.26 -51.30 11.89
CA VAL A 274 15.09 -52.09 11.47
C VAL A 274 14.25 -51.32 10.45
N MET A 275 14.25 -49.98 10.52
CA MET A 275 13.52 -49.10 9.60
C MET A 275 14.34 -48.69 8.36
N GLU A 276 15.66 -48.85 8.39
CA GLU A 276 16.56 -48.51 7.27
C GLU A 276 16.82 -49.69 6.33
N ALA A 277 16.76 -50.92 6.85
CA ALA A 277 16.83 -52.14 6.03
C ALA A 277 15.59 -52.27 5.12
N LYS A 278 15.63 -53.21 4.16
CA LYS A 278 14.41 -53.60 3.42
C LYS A 278 13.39 -54.16 4.42
N ASN A 279 12.41 -53.34 4.79
CA ASN A 279 11.43 -53.63 5.83
C ASN A 279 10.01 -53.43 5.31
N SER A 280 9.03 -53.76 6.16
CA SER A 280 7.61 -53.62 5.86
C SER A 280 6.89 -52.63 6.78
N TYR A 281 7.63 -51.91 7.63
CA TYR A 281 7.12 -50.84 8.48
C TYR A 281 6.99 -49.52 7.71
N VAL A 282 7.97 -49.21 6.84
CA VAL A 282 7.98 -48.03 5.97
C VAL A 282 7.54 -48.44 4.56
N ARG A 283 6.45 -47.85 4.06
CA ARG A 283 5.94 -48.05 2.70
C ARG A 283 5.28 -46.77 2.23
N ASP A 284 5.44 -46.46 0.94
CA ASP A 284 4.89 -45.25 0.31
C ASP A 284 5.22 -43.97 1.11
N ASP A 285 6.47 -43.91 1.59
CA ASP A 285 7.00 -42.85 2.45
C ASP A 285 6.16 -42.56 3.72
N ALA A 286 5.57 -43.62 4.29
CA ALA A 286 4.74 -43.53 5.49
C ALA A 286 4.95 -44.69 6.46
N ILE A 287 4.70 -44.41 7.74
CA ILE A 287 4.59 -45.40 8.82
C ILE A 287 3.26 -45.26 9.57
N PHE A 288 2.87 -46.30 10.30
CA PHE A 288 1.66 -46.30 11.12
C PHE A 288 1.99 -46.67 12.56
N ILE A 289 1.66 -45.78 13.49
CA ILE A 289 1.76 -46.01 14.93
C ILE A 289 0.36 -46.25 15.47
N LYS A 290 0.17 -47.29 16.27
CA LYS A 290 -1.10 -47.57 16.94
C LYS A 290 -0.93 -47.47 18.45
N ALA A 291 -1.89 -46.82 19.10
CA ALA A 291 -2.02 -46.81 20.55
C ALA A 291 -3.35 -47.46 20.95
N ILE A 292 -3.31 -48.23 22.04
CA ILE A 292 -4.49 -48.84 22.66
C ILE A 292 -4.40 -48.54 24.15
N VAL A 293 -5.43 -47.88 24.67
CA VAL A 293 -5.60 -47.62 26.09
C VAL A 293 -6.68 -48.56 26.61
N ASP A 294 -6.34 -49.36 27.61
CA ASP A 294 -7.27 -50.27 28.26
C ASP A 294 -8.41 -49.48 28.93
N LEU A 295 -9.65 -49.82 28.62
CA LEU A 295 -10.83 -49.14 29.17
C LEU A 295 -11.39 -49.84 30.41
N THR A 296 -10.77 -50.93 30.87
CA THR A 296 -11.22 -51.66 32.05
C THR A 296 -11.30 -50.74 33.26
N GLY A 297 -12.51 -50.66 33.85
CA GLY A 297 -12.76 -49.88 35.05
C GLY A 297 -13.06 -48.40 34.82
N LEU A 298 -13.21 -47.92 33.57
CA LEU A 298 -13.69 -46.58 33.24
C LEU A 298 -15.21 -46.51 33.12
#